data_AF-A0AAD5GPD2-F1
#
_entry.id   AF-A0AAD5GPD2-F1
#
_cell.length_a   1.000
_cell.length_b   1.000
_cell.length_c   1.000
_cell.angle_alpha   90.00
_cell.angle_beta   90.00
_cell.angle_gamma   90.00
#
_symmetry.space_group_name_H-M   'P 1'
#
loop_
_entity.id
_entity.type
_entity.pdbx_description
1 polymer ?
#
loop_
_entity_poly.entity_id
_entity_poly.type
_entity_poly.pdbx_seq_one_letter_code
_entity_poly.pdbx_strand_id
1 'polypeptide(L)'
;VNLLLSKWMRELEKVFYGNIVAFDTAMLPEAKPGDLQNAVWKNVFAEDGSSKLDASALPAVMSFTRYIRRECICLSLTVKKLSGCVHMSQMPITKGT
;
A
#
# COMPACT_ATOMS: atom_id res chain seq x y z
N VAL A 1 -3.04 -0.57 33.92
CA VAL A 1 -3.00 -0.63 32.44
C VAL A 1 -3.55 -1.99 32.01
N ASN A 2 -4.52 -2.04 31.09
CA ASN A 2 -5.11 -3.30 30.64
C ASN A 2 -4.10 -4.06 29.77
N LEU A 3 -3.48 -5.10 30.32
CA LEU A 3 -2.40 -5.87 29.68
C LEU A 3 -2.85 -6.51 28.35
N LEU A 4 -4.14 -6.85 28.21
CA LEU A 4 -4.69 -7.33 26.95
C LEU A 4 -4.64 -6.24 25.89
N LEU A 5 -5.16 -5.04 26.20
CA LEU A 5 -5.13 -3.90 25.28
C LEU A 5 -3.70 -3.55 24.84
N SER A 6 -2.74 -3.56 25.77
CA SER A 6 -1.33 -3.31 25.45
C SER A 6 -0.71 -4.40 24.58
N LYS A 7 -1.11 -5.66 24.72
CA LYS A 7 -0.70 -6.75 23.84
C LYS A 7 -1.29 -6.58 22.44
N TRP A 8 -2.59 -6.31 22.35
CA TRP A 8 -3.28 -6.05 21.08
C TRP A 8 -2.67 -4.87 20.31
N MET A 9 -2.37 -3.77 21.00
CA MET A 9 -1.70 -2.60 20.41
C MET A 9 -0.34 -2.95 19.79
N ARG A 10 0.48 -3.74 20.47
CA ARG A 10 1.79 -4.16 19.93
C ARG A 10 1.66 -5.09 18.73
N GLU A 11 0.67 -5.97 18.72
CA GLU A 11 0.44 -6.84 17.56
C GLU A 11 -0.09 -6.05 16.36
N LEU A 12 -0.99 -5.08 16.57
CA LEU A 12 -1.43 -4.16 15.53
C LEU A 12 -0.28 -3.33 14.98
N GLU A 13 0.60 -2.84 15.86
CA GLU A 13 1.80 -2.08 15.48
C GLU A 13 2.73 -2.90 14.57
N LYS A 14 2.99 -4.17 14.93
CA LYS A 14 3.78 -5.08 14.10
C LYS A 14 3.16 -5.32 12.74
N VAL A 15 1.85 -5.56 12.67
CA VAL A 15 1.13 -5.76 11.40
C VAL A 15 1.23 -4.49 10.56
N PHE A 16 0.95 -3.33 11.14
CA PHE A 16 1.01 -2.06 10.44
C PHE A 16 2.40 -1.81 9.84
N TYR A 17 3.46 -1.84 10.65
CA TYR A 17 4.81 -1.56 10.16
C TYR A 17 5.35 -2.65 9.24
N GLY A 18 4.99 -3.92 9.46
CA GLY A 18 5.32 -5.01 8.53
C GLY A 18 4.75 -4.76 7.14
N ASN A 19 3.50 -4.31 7.06
CA ASN A 19 2.83 -3.99 5.80
C ASN A 19 3.48 -2.76 5.12
N ILE A 20 3.83 -1.73 5.89
CA ILE A 20 4.54 -0.55 5.36
C ILE A 20 5.90 -0.92 4.78
N VAL A 21 6.69 -1.75 5.47
CA VAL A 21 7.99 -2.23 4.98
C VAL A 21 7.83 -3.01 3.67
N ALA A 22 6.76 -3.81 3.53
CA ALA A 22 6.49 -4.53 2.29
C ALA A 22 6.22 -3.57 1.11
N PHE A 23 5.49 -2.48 1.34
CA PHE A 23 5.28 -1.46 0.30
C PHE A 23 6.54 -0.69 -0.05
N ASP A 24 7.31 -0.27 0.96
CA ASP A 24 8.56 0.48 0.76
C ASP A 24 9.58 -0.35 -0.01
N THR A 25 9.78 -1.60 0.40
CA THR A 25 10.67 -2.55 -0.30
C THR A 25 10.25 -2.77 -1.76
N ALA A 26 8.94 -2.86 -2.01
CA ALA A 26 8.40 -3.06 -3.36
C ALA A 26 8.46 -1.80 -4.26
N MET A 27 8.84 -0.65 -3.70
CA MET A 27 9.04 0.61 -4.40
C MET A 27 10.50 0.96 -4.65
N LEU A 28 11.44 0.19 -4.10
CA LEU A 28 12.87 0.38 -4.33
C LEU A 28 13.24 0.13 -5.80
N PRO A 29 14.30 0.78 -6.31
CA PRO A 29 14.79 0.55 -7.67
C PRO A 29 15.13 -0.92 -7.97
N GLU A 30 15.54 -1.68 -6.96
CA GLU A 30 15.92 -3.08 -7.05
C GLU A 30 14.72 -4.06 -6.98
N ALA A 31 13.51 -3.54 -6.73
CA ALA A 31 12.31 -4.36 -6.64
C ALA A 31 11.99 -5.06 -7.97
N LYS A 32 11.49 -6.30 -7.89
CA LYS A 32 11.15 -7.07 -9.08
C LYS A 32 9.84 -6.56 -9.69
N PRO A 33 9.68 -6.70 -11.02
CA PRO A 33 8.38 -6.50 -11.66
C PRO A 33 7.32 -7.40 -10.98
N GLY A 34 6.27 -6.79 -10.43
CA GLY A 34 5.21 -7.51 -9.74
C GLY A 34 5.24 -7.39 -8.21
N ASP A 35 6.35 -6.97 -7.60
CA ASP A 35 6.46 -6.94 -6.13
C ASP A 35 5.44 -5.99 -5.49
N LEU A 36 5.21 -4.82 -6.11
CA LEU A 36 4.21 -3.88 -5.62
C LEU A 36 2.78 -4.40 -5.80
N GLN A 37 2.50 -5.09 -6.91
CA GLN A 37 1.20 -5.73 -7.14
C GLN A 37 0.94 -6.82 -6.09
N ASN A 38 1.96 -7.61 -5.78
CA ASN A 38 1.89 -8.66 -4.77
C ASN A 38 1.71 -8.08 -3.36
N ALA A 39 2.40 -6.99 -3.03
CA ALA A 39 2.22 -6.28 -1.76
C ALA A 39 0.81 -5.69 -1.64
N VAL A 40 0.29 -5.05 -2.70
CA VAL A 40 -1.09 -4.54 -2.73
C VAL A 40 -2.10 -5.66 -2.55
N TRP A 41 -1.95 -6.77 -3.28
CA TRP A 41 -2.83 -7.92 -3.16
C TRP A 41 -2.87 -8.44 -1.72
N LYS A 42 -1.72 -8.80 -1.16
CA LYS A 42 -1.62 -9.43 0.16
C LYS A 42 -2.11 -8.54 1.30
N ASN A 43 -1.94 -7.22 1.19
CA ASN A 43 -2.22 -6.30 2.28
C ASN A 43 -3.56 -5.56 2.16
N VAL A 44 -4.19 -5.56 0.99
CA VAL A 44 -5.41 -4.77 0.72
C VAL A 44 -6.58 -5.60 0.21
N PHE A 45 -6.32 -6.56 -0.70
CA PHE A 45 -7.39 -7.26 -1.43
C PHE A 45 -7.53 -8.74 -1.05
N ALA A 46 -6.50 -9.36 -0.48
CA ALA A 46 -6.53 -10.76 -0.09
C ALA A 46 -7.20 -10.91 1.29
N GLU A 47 -8.47 -11.33 1.32
CA GLU A 47 -9.21 -11.57 2.57
C GLU A 47 -8.68 -12.79 3.34
N ASP A 48 -8.22 -13.83 2.62
CA ASP A 48 -7.78 -15.10 3.21
C ASP A 48 -6.25 -15.22 3.34
N GLY A 49 -5.50 -14.15 3.11
CA GLY A 49 -4.02 -14.22 3.05
C GLY A 49 -3.49 -15.04 1.86
N SER A 50 -4.32 -15.27 0.84
CA SER A 50 -3.93 -15.98 -0.38
C SER A 50 -2.69 -15.35 -1.02
N SER A 51 -1.70 -16.17 -1.36
CA SER A 51 -0.50 -15.72 -2.06
C SER A 51 -0.70 -15.55 -3.56
N LYS A 52 -1.77 -16.11 -4.12
CA LYS A 52 -2.08 -16.07 -5.54
C LYS A 52 -3.06 -14.95 -5.82
N LEU A 53 -2.65 -14.04 -6.71
CA LEU A 53 -3.49 -12.96 -7.19
C LEU A 53 -4.69 -13.52 -7.97
N ASP A 54 -5.90 -13.16 -7.52
CA ASP A 54 -7.13 -13.49 -8.23
C ASP A 54 -7.23 -12.68 -9.54
N ALA A 55 -7.63 -13.36 -10.62
CA ALA A 55 -7.90 -12.73 -11.91
C ALA A 55 -9.00 -11.68 -11.82
N SER A 56 -10.01 -11.89 -10.95
CA SER A 56 -11.10 -10.91 -10.77
C SER A 56 -10.62 -9.61 -10.11
N ALA A 57 -9.65 -9.69 -9.21
CA ALA A 57 -9.06 -8.56 -8.50
C ALA A 57 -7.93 -7.86 -9.27
N LEU A 58 -7.40 -8.51 -10.31
CA LEU A 58 -6.27 -8.01 -11.10
C LEU A 58 -6.45 -6.56 -11.60
N PRO A 59 -7.62 -6.14 -12.16
CA PRO A 59 -7.80 -4.75 -12.59
C PRO A 59 -7.68 -3.76 -11.44
N ALA A 60 -8.28 -4.07 -10.28
CA ALA A 60 -8.26 -3.22 -9.10
C ALA A 60 -6.84 -3.12 -8.54
N VAL A 61 -6.14 -4.25 -8.36
CA VAL A 61 -4.74 -4.30 -7.90
C VAL A 61 -3.84 -3.48 -8.82
N MET A 62 -3.94 -3.66 -10.13
CA MET A 62 -3.13 -2.91 -11.09
C MET A 62 -3.43 -1.41 -11.07
N SER A 63 -4.69 -1.02 -10.92
CA SER A 63 -5.08 0.39 -10.81
C SER A 63 -4.50 1.04 -9.55
N PHE A 64 -4.54 0.33 -8.42
CA PHE A 64 -4.02 0.81 -7.15
C PHE A 64 -2.49 0.89 -7.17
N THR A 65 -1.81 -0.12 -7.71
CA THR A 65 -0.34 -0.09 -7.95
C THR A 65 0.09 1.13 -8.76
N ARG A 66 -0.63 1.47 -9.84
CA ARG A 66 -0.34 2.68 -10.64
C ARG A 66 -0.56 3.96 -9.83
N TYR A 67 -1.64 4.00 -9.07
CA TYR A 67 -1.97 5.14 -8.21
C TYR A 67 -0.89 5.37 -7.14
N ILE A 68 -0.48 4.34 -6.39
CA ILE A 68 0.57 4.47 -5.37
C ILE A 68 1.87 5.00 -5.99
N ARG A 69 2.30 4.45 -7.14
CA ARG A 69 3.52 4.95 -7.83
C ARG A 69 3.41 6.42 -8.20
N ARG A 70 2.27 6.84 -8.74
CA ARG A 70 2.00 8.25 -9.08
C ARG A 70 2.09 9.13 -7.84
N GLU A 71 1.43 8.75 -6.76
CA GLU A 71 1.40 9.55 -5.53
C GLU A 71 2.78 9.65 -4.88
N CYS A 72 3.57 8.56 -4.83
CA CYS A 72 4.95 8.62 -4.34
C CYS A 72 5.81 9.59 -5.16
N ILE A 73 5.66 9.61 -6.48
CA ILE A 73 6.34 10.56 -7.36
C ILE A 73 5.86 11.99 -7.06
N CYS A 74 4.54 12.23 -7.02
CA CYS A 74 3.98 13.55 -6.68
C CYS A 74 4.49 14.06 -5.32
N LEU A 75 4.50 13.20 -4.30
CA LEU A 75 5.01 13.51 -2.98
C LEU A 75 6.49 13.88 -3.03
N SER A 76 7.34 13.10 -3.71
CA SER A 76 8.78 13.38 -3.83
C SER A 76 9.09 14.76 -4.44
N LEU A 77 8.20 15.27 -5.29
CA LEU A 77 8.31 16.61 -5.88
C LEU A 77 7.95 17.74 -4.90
N THR A 78 7.19 17.43 -3.84
CA THR A 78 6.72 18.39 -2.82
C THR A 78 7.57 18.42 -1.55
N VAL A 79 8.34 17.36 -1.23
CA VAL A 79 9.18 17.25 -0.01
C VAL A 79 10.24 18.36 0.12
N LYS A 80 10.58 19.07 -0.96
CA LYS A 80 11.52 20.20 -0.90
C LYS A 80 11.00 21.43 -0.13
N LYS A 81 9.73 21.49 0.24
CA LYS A 81 9.18 22.49 1.15
C LYS A 81 8.49 21.78 2.31
N LEU A 82 9.10 21.82 3.49
CA LEU A 82 8.45 21.46 4.78
C LEU A 82 7.37 22.50 5.14
N SER A 83 6.40 22.67 4.25
CA SER A 83 5.17 23.42 4.45
C SER A 83 4.10 22.34 4.39
N GLY A 84 3.37 22.09 5.47
CA GLY A 84 2.48 20.93 5.69
C GLY A 84 1.30 20.73 4.71
N CYS A 85 1.41 21.15 3.46
CA CYS A 85 0.50 20.85 2.37
C CYS A 85 0.92 19.55 1.67
N VAL A 86 0.41 18.43 2.17
CA VAL A 86 0.46 17.15 1.47
C VAL A 86 -0.78 17.08 0.58
N HIS A 87 -0.60 16.99 -0.74
CA HIS A 87 -1.69 16.79 -1.69
C HIS A 87 -1.63 15.36 -2.23
N MET A 88 -2.69 14.60 -2.00
CA MET A 88 -2.89 13.29 -2.61
C MET A 88 -3.97 13.42 -3.68
N SER A 89 -3.73 12.92 -4.89
CA SER A 89 -4.75 12.95 -5.95
C SER A 89 -5.91 12.03 -5.57
N GLN A 90 -7.15 12.33 -5.98
CA GLN A 90 -8.23 11.35 -5.89
C GLN A 90 -7.95 10.18 -6.84
N MET A 91 -8.07 8.95 -6.36
CA MET A 91 -8.03 7.78 -7.23
C MET A 91 -9.28 7.81 -8.12
N PRO A 92 -9.15 7.84 -9.46
CA PRO A 92 -10.31 7.71 -10.33
C PRO A 92 -10.76 6.25 -10.27
N ILE A 93 -11.73 5.97 -9.40
CA ILE A 93 -12.45 4.70 -9.42
C ILE A 93 -13.34 4.78 -10.66
N THR A 94 -12.86 4.29 -11.80
CA THR A 94 -13.71 4.10 -12.97
C THR A 94 -14.83 3.16 -12.54
N LYS A 95 -16.05 3.69 -12.45
CA LYS A 95 -17.26 2.89 -12.29
C LYS A 95 -17.21 1.80 -13.36
N GLY A 96 -17.31 0.55 -12.93
CA GLY A 96 -17.25 -0.60 -13.81
C GLY A 96 -18.19 -0.44 -15.00
N THR A 97 -17.66 -0.74 -16.17
CA THR A 97 -18.42 -1.18 -17.35
C THR A 97 -17.95 -2.58 -17.66
#